data_AF-A0A239I503-F1
#
_entry.id   AF-A0A239I503-F1
#
_cell.length_a   1.000
_cell.length_b   1.000
_cell.length_c   1.000
_cell.angle_alpha   90.00
_cell.angle_beta   90.00
_cell.angle_gamma   90.00
#
_symmetry.space_group_name_H-M   'P 1'
#
loop_
_entity.id
_entity.type
_entity.pdbx_description
1 polymer ?
#
loop_
_entity_poly.entity_id
_entity_poly.type
_entity_poly.pdbx_seq_one_letter_code
_entity_poly.pdbx_strand_id
1 'polypeptide(L)'
;MLGDAWLWVAVEWSPPAYVEFYAPDGFDTLTTVALLVAALVKAALLWLILRAPAPGPLDRRAKALRRLLYLAVAYTLVLWYPIAMLPDAVDAAFQLALWTAIYVLYLLVIRWRSRMLRAAAGAMFAVGLAGMASELLDELDLPELGSGDIVELGLMLAGVAATIITIVGQRRDGRWSRGTQVAGWLSVGVYALVIPLNIFFGISSGSLAMLVMMDAVGLIGLVWIAATARELPTEDRSADPPPARRRVIRVAVAAVAVLPIIALIHPEQTPHLTYTGWSMDCYDRPSFGDLKPAERDAAFLCRARSTDGGVPPMFPDSLSDQQILASGRALCRTKDRDEQEAILTRAGSARSAWGADPWDLVYVCPEIVGATHPELLRSAAETKAANTAYIAEKNAKCRDPWPRTKGVVQATANYFLFADGDHGYLVHDPEDEVTDEASEQAIDKMYDDGTLIGVTRTSALIGHVEDVIDLCLTVKAFRTAPPQRTAGWQQVNEVPIVSRSGRLTVPEMGGGEVGAGAPMPNLAIAGKGRYRLRVYVRVGDAGEEHLVVVFPGASRKRFTLKP
;
A
#
# COMPACT_ATOMS: atom_id res chain seq x y z
N MET A 1 -29.47 15.45 -15.46
CA MET A 1 -29.00 14.08 -15.20
C MET A 1 -28.31 14.10 -13.85
N LEU A 2 -28.64 13.18 -12.94
CA LEU A 2 -27.82 12.94 -11.75
C LEU A 2 -26.48 12.41 -12.28
N GLY A 3 -25.39 13.14 -12.05
CA GLY A 3 -24.06 12.74 -12.52
C GLY A 3 -23.61 11.42 -11.86
N ASP A 4 -22.70 10.70 -12.52
CA ASP A 4 -22.18 9.40 -12.09
C ASP A 4 -21.70 9.40 -10.62
N ALA A 5 -21.09 10.50 -10.18
CA ALA A 5 -20.68 10.70 -8.80
C ALA A 5 -21.83 10.60 -7.78
N TRP A 6 -23.03 11.10 -8.10
CA TRP A 6 -24.19 11.00 -7.22
C TRP A 6 -24.79 9.60 -7.19
N LEU A 7 -24.72 8.87 -8.30
CA LEU A 7 -25.14 7.47 -8.34
C LEU A 7 -24.22 6.62 -7.47
N TRP A 8 -22.91 6.84 -7.53
CA TRP A 8 -21.94 6.16 -6.67
C TRP A 8 -22.19 6.44 -5.19
N VAL A 9 -22.27 7.71 -4.79
CA VAL A 9 -22.53 8.10 -3.39
C VAL A 9 -23.82 7.46 -2.86
N ALA A 10 -24.87 7.42 -3.68
CA ALA A 10 -26.15 6.84 -3.28
C ALA A 10 -26.09 5.31 -3.08
N VAL A 11 -25.23 4.61 -3.82
CA VAL A 11 -25.13 3.15 -3.82
C VAL A 11 -24.08 2.69 -2.83
N GLU A 12 -22.87 3.22 -2.88
CA GLU A 12 -21.70 2.79 -2.09
C GLU A 12 -21.56 3.54 -0.77
N TRP A 13 -22.39 4.55 -0.51
CA TRP A 13 -22.36 5.37 0.71
C TRP A 13 -20.97 5.95 1.02
N SER A 14 -20.20 6.21 -0.03
CA SER A 14 -18.84 6.74 0.03
C SER A 14 -18.76 8.13 -0.62
N PRO A 15 -17.77 8.96 -0.23
CA PRO A 15 -17.60 10.29 -0.80
C PRO A 15 -17.38 10.30 -2.32
N PRO A 16 -17.80 11.36 -3.04
CA PRO A 16 -17.60 11.48 -4.49
C PRO A 16 -16.15 11.35 -4.93
N ALA A 17 -15.19 11.78 -4.10
CA ALA A 17 -13.76 11.73 -4.39
C ALA A 17 -13.22 10.31 -4.66
N TYR A 18 -13.88 9.27 -4.12
CA TYR A 18 -13.51 7.88 -4.40
C TYR A 18 -13.85 7.47 -5.84
N VAL A 19 -14.78 8.15 -6.52
CA VAL A 19 -15.14 7.86 -7.92
C VAL A 19 -13.98 8.17 -8.85
N GLU A 20 -13.29 9.29 -8.62
CA GLU A 20 -12.15 9.71 -9.43
C GLU A 20 -10.98 8.72 -9.35
N PHE A 21 -10.84 8.03 -8.20
CA PHE A 21 -9.83 6.98 -8.02
C PHE A 21 -10.13 5.76 -8.88
N TYR A 22 -11.37 5.27 -8.81
CA TYR A 22 -11.71 4.01 -9.45
C TYR A 22 -12.15 4.14 -10.91
N ALA A 23 -12.59 5.32 -11.33
CA ALA A 23 -13.14 5.57 -12.65
C ALA A 23 -12.84 7.03 -13.10
N PRO A 24 -11.55 7.38 -13.33
CA PRO A 24 -11.15 8.73 -13.72
C PRO A 24 -11.80 9.20 -15.03
N ASP A 25 -12.09 8.25 -15.95
CA ASP A 25 -12.75 8.52 -17.23
C ASP A 25 -14.29 8.37 -17.17
N GLY A 26 -14.87 8.21 -15.98
CA GLY A 26 -16.29 7.91 -15.77
C GLY A 26 -16.62 6.41 -15.82
N PHE A 27 -17.89 6.06 -15.59
CA PHE A 27 -18.32 4.66 -15.50
C PHE A 27 -18.59 4.04 -16.88
N ASP A 28 -18.11 2.82 -17.09
CA ASP A 28 -18.52 2.02 -18.23
C ASP A 28 -19.99 1.57 -18.09
N THR A 29 -20.61 1.17 -19.22
CA THR A 29 -22.04 0.79 -19.23
C THR A 29 -22.33 -0.36 -18.26
N LEU A 30 -21.40 -1.31 -18.10
CA LEU A 30 -21.55 -2.43 -17.19
C LEU A 30 -21.62 -1.96 -15.73
N THR A 31 -20.73 -1.05 -15.34
CA THR A 31 -20.71 -0.42 -14.02
C THR A 31 -21.97 0.38 -13.75
N THR A 32 -22.42 1.21 -14.70
CA THR A 32 -23.66 1.98 -14.52
C THR A 32 -24.84 1.06 -14.27
N VAL A 33 -24.95 -0.04 -15.05
CA VAL A 33 -26.00 -1.05 -14.85
C VAL A 33 -25.86 -1.74 -13.49
N ALA A 34 -24.64 -2.10 -13.08
CA ALA A 34 -24.38 -2.72 -11.79
C ALA A 34 -24.77 -1.80 -10.62
N LEU A 35 -24.43 -0.51 -10.68
CA LEU A 35 -24.83 0.49 -9.69
C LEU A 35 -26.35 0.63 -9.59
N LEU A 36 -27.06 0.68 -10.73
CA LEU A 36 -28.53 0.75 -10.72
C LEU A 36 -29.18 -0.50 -10.11
N VAL A 37 -28.66 -1.69 -10.43
CA VAL A 37 -29.13 -2.95 -9.85
C VAL A 37 -28.81 -2.99 -8.35
N ALA A 38 -27.58 -2.66 -7.96
CA ALA A 38 -27.14 -2.60 -6.59
C ALA A 38 -27.99 -1.61 -5.77
N ALA A 39 -28.33 -0.43 -6.30
CA ALA A 39 -29.22 0.54 -5.65
C ALA A 39 -30.55 -0.11 -5.25
N LEU A 40 -31.20 -0.80 -6.19
CA LEU A 40 -32.50 -1.47 -5.97
C LEU A 40 -32.37 -2.62 -4.96
N VAL A 41 -31.32 -3.42 -5.08
CA VAL A 41 -31.05 -4.55 -4.18
C VAL A 41 -30.76 -4.04 -2.76
N LYS A 42 -29.85 -3.09 -2.58
CA LYS A 42 -29.51 -2.48 -1.29
C LYS A 42 -30.75 -1.86 -0.65
N ALA A 43 -31.56 -1.11 -1.40
CA ALA A 43 -32.82 -0.54 -0.89
C ALA A 43 -33.81 -1.63 -0.41
N ALA A 44 -33.95 -2.72 -1.16
CA ALA A 44 -34.81 -3.85 -0.76
C ALA A 44 -34.28 -4.57 0.48
N LEU A 45 -32.96 -4.79 0.58
CA LEU A 45 -32.33 -5.44 1.73
C LEU A 45 -32.41 -4.55 2.98
N LEU A 46 -32.15 -3.24 2.86
CA LEU A 46 -32.34 -2.26 3.93
C LEU A 46 -33.80 -2.25 4.42
N TRP A 47 -34.76 -2.29 3.51
CA TRP A 47 -36.17 -2.41 3.89
C TRP A 47 -36.45 -3.67 4.72
N LEU A 48 -35.79 -4.80 4.42
CA LEU A 48 -35.92 -6.04 5.20
C LEU A 48 -35.24 -5.96 6.57
N ILE A 49 -34.08 -5.29 6.65
CA ILE A 49 -33.32 -5.04 7.87
C ILE A 49 -34.13 -4.18 8.84
N LEU A 50 -34.74 -3.10 8.33
CA LEU A 50 -35.45 -2.09 9.13
C LEU A 50 -36.90 -2.48 9.53
N ARG A 51 -37.34 -3.70 9.20
CA ARG A 51 -38.66 -4.18 9.62
C ARG A 51 -38.76 -4.26 11.15
N ALA A 52 -39.93 -3.88 11.66
CA ALA A 52 -40.21 -3.88 13.09
C ALA A 52 -39.95 -5.27 13.74
N PRO A 53 -39.40 -5.30 14.97
CA PRO A 53 -39.26 -6.53 15.76
C PRO A 53 -40.62 -7.24 15.94
N ALA A 54 -40.63 -8.57 15.98
CA ALA A 54 -41.86 -9.30 16.31
C ALA A 54 -42.26 -8.98 17.75
N PRO A 55 -43.56 -8.72 18.03
CA PRO A 55 -44.03 -8.55 19.39
C PRO A 55 -43.95 -9.89 20.13
N GLY A 56 -43.72 -9.84 21.44
CA GLY A 56 -43.74 -11.02 22.31
C GLY A 56 -42.79 -10.89 23.51
N PRO A 57 -43.01 -11.69 24.56
CA PRO A 57 -42.14 -11.71 25.73
C PRO A 57 -40.74 -12.22 25.35
N LEU A 58 -39.73 -11.65 25.98
CA LEU A 58 -38.35 -12.11 25.90
C LEU A 58 -37.81 -12.29 27.30
N ASP A 59 -37.08 -13.37 27.53
CA ASP A 59 -36.25 -13.49 28.72
C ASP A 59 -35.07 -12.49 28.67
N ARG A 60 -34.36 -12.33 29.79
CA ARG A 60 -33.26 -11.37 29.90
C ARG A 60 -32.15 -11.63 28.88
N ARG A 61 -31.88 -12.90 28.58
CA ARG A 61 -30.81 -13.34 27.66
C ARG A 61 -31.17 -13.07 26.20
N ALA A 62 -32.38 -13.39 25.76
CA ALA A 62 -32.84 -13.10 24.41
C ALA A 62 -33.04 -11.59 24.18
N LYS A 63 -33.39 -10.82 25.22
CA LYS A 63 -33.40 -9.35 25.14
C LYS A 63 -31.99 -8.77 24.95
N ALA A 64 -30.99 -9.30 25.64
CA ALA A 64 -29.60 -8.92 25.43
C ALA A 64 -29.12 -9.28 24.02
N LEU A 65 -29.37 -10.52 23.59
CA LEU A 65 -28.99 -10.99 22.25
C LEU A 65 -29.64 -10.14 21.16
N ARG A 66 -30.94 -9.85 21.25
CA ARG A 66 -31.63 -8.96 20.30
C ARG A 66 -30.93 -7.61 20.19
N ARG A 67 -30.56 -7.00 21.32
CA ARG A 67 -29.91 -5.68 21.33
C ARG A 67 -28.54 -5.72 20.69
N LEU A 68 -27.73 -6.73 21.01
CA LEU A 68 -26.39 -6.87 20.43
C LEU A 68 -26.43 -7.18 18.93
N LEU A 69 -27.40 -7.98 18.45
CA LEU A 69 -27.57 -8.21 17.02
C LEU A 69 -27.98 -6.93 16.26
N TYR A 70 -28.84 -6.10 16.85
CA TYR A 70 -29.15 -4.79 16.26
C TYR A 70 -27.97 -3.81 16.36
N LEU A 71 -27.15 -3.90 17.41
CA LEU A 71 -25.91 -3.13 17.53
C LEU A 71 -24.92 -3.54 16.44
N ALA A 72 -24.75 -4.83 16.16
CA ALA A 72 -23.92 -5.33 15.05
C ALA A 72 -24.42 -4.81 13.70
N VAL A 73 -25.74 -4.85 13.46
CA VAL A 73 -26.34 -4.28 12.24
C VAL A 73 -26.11 -2.77 12.14
N ALA A 74 -26.30 -2.03 13.23
CA ALA A 74 -26.07 -0.58 13.26
C ALA A 74 -24.60 -0.23 13.07
N TYR A 75 -23.71 -1.05 13.63
CA TYR A 75 -22.28 -0.91 13.46
C TYR A 75 -21.89 -1.02 11.99
N THR A 76 -22.28 -2.10 11.32
CA THR A 76 -21.92 -2.31 9.90
C THR A 76 -22.56 -1.27 8.97
N LEU A 77 -23.76 -0.76 9.27
CA LEU A 77 -24.43 0.21 8.39
C LEU A 77 -23.97 1.65 8.61
N VAL A 78 -23.65 2.05 9.85
CA VAL A 78 -23.50 3.48 10.19
C VAL A 78 -22.33 3.73 11.14
N LEU A 79 -22.15 2.92 12.19
CA LEU A 79 -21.15 3.26 13.22
C LEU A 79 -19.71 2.95 12.79
N TRP A 80 -19.50 2.16 11.73
CA TRP A 80 -18.16 1.89 11.20
C TRP A 80 -17.43 3.19 10.82
N TYR A 81 -18.11 4.17 10.22
CA TYR A 81 -17.51 5.44 9.80
C TYR A 81 -16.96 6.28 10.96
N PRO A 82 -17.74 6.61 12.03
CA PRO A 82 -17.19 7.35 13.17
C PRO A 82 -16.21 6.51 14.01
N ILE A 83 -16.30 5.17 13.97
CA ILE A 83 -15.35 4.32 14.70
C ILE A 83 -14.01 4.23 13.96
N ALA A 84 -14.00 4.30 12.63
CA ALA A 84 -12.78 4.42 11.82
C ALA A 84 -12.01 5.73 12.05
N MET A 85 -12.58 6.70 12.79
CA MET A 85 -11.84 7.88 13.25
C MET A 85 -11.10 7.65 14.57
N LEU A 86 -11.33 6.51 15.24
CA LEU A 86 -10.60 6.08 16.42
C LEU A 86 -9.41 5.21 15.97
N PRO A 87 -8.40 5.00 16.84
CA PRO A 87 -7.33 4.05 16.56
C PRO A 87 -7.91 2.67 16.22
N ASP A 88 -7.34 1.99 15.23
CA ASP A 88 -7.84 0.71 14.71
C ASP A 88 -7.94 -0.37 15.81
N ALA A 89 -7.03 -0.36 16.79
CA ALA A 89 -7.08 -1.21 17.97
C ALA A 89 -8.39 -1.06 18.79
N VAL A 90 -8.99 0.13 18.81
CA VAL A 90 -10.28 0.38 19.49
C VAL A 90 -11.42 -0.30 18.74
N ASP A 91 -11.39 -0.25 17.41
CA ASP A 91 -12.39 -0.92 16.58
C ASP A 91 -12.30 -2.44 16.71
N ALA A 92 -11.09 -2.99 16.56
CA ALA A 92 -10.82 -4.42 16.73
C ALA A 92 -11.26 -4.92 18.13
N ALA A 93 -10.95 -4.17 19.18
CA ALA A 93 -11.36 -4.50 20.55
C ALA A 93 -12.88 -4.45 20.73
N PHE A 94 -13.55 -3.45 20.14
CA PHE A 94 -15.01 -3.33 20.18
C PHE A 94 -15.70 -4.50 19.47
N GLN A 95 -15.23 -4.85 18.27
CA GLN A 95 -15.71 -5.97 17.47
C GLN A 95 -15.54 -7.30 18.20
N LEU A 96 -14.34 -7.55 18.74
CA LEU A 96 -14.06 -8.75 19.52
C LEU A 96 -15.00 -8.87 20.73
N ALA A 97 -15.21 -7.79 21.48
CA ALA A 97 -16.11 -7.78 22.62
C ALA A 97 -17.58 -8.02 22.22
N LEU A 98 -18.04 -7.37 21.15
CA LEU A 98 -19.39 -7.49 20.62
C LEU A 98 -19.69 -8.92 20.17
N TRP A 99 -18.84 -9.50 19.33
CA TRP A 99 -19.02 -10.84 18.80
C TRP A 99 -18.86 -11.93 19.87
N THR A 100 -17.95 -11.74 20.83
CA THR A 100 -17.84 -12.63 22.00
C THR A 100 -19.17 -12.72 22.75
N ALA A 101 -19.76 -11.56 23.05
CA ALA A 101 -21.04 -11.51 23.76
C ALA A 101 -22.19 -12.14 22.95
N ILE A 102 -22.23 -11.91 21.63
CA ILE A 102 -23.21 -12.51 20.73
C ILE A 102 -23.07 -14.04 20.71
N TYR A 103 -21.87 -14.59 20.53
CA TYR A 103 -21.63 -16.03 20.46
C TYR A 103 -21.96 -16.75 21.76
N VAL A 104 -21.59 -16.18 22.91
CA VAL A 104 -21.99 -16.71 24.22
C VAL A 104 -23.50 -16.74 24.34
N LEU A 105 -24.19 -15.67 23.95
CA LEU A 105 -25.65 -15.62 24.00
C LEU A 105 -26.31 -16.55 22.98
N TYR A 106 -25.73 -16.80 21.81
CA TYR A 106 -26.23 -17.83 20.89
C TYR A 106 -26.19 -19.22 21.52
N LEU A 107 -25.09 -19.59 22.20
CA LEU A 107 -24.99 -20.86 22.92
C LEU A 107 -26.01 -21.00 24.05
N LEU A 108 -26.41 -19.88 24.67
CA LEU A 108 -27.36 -19.86 25.79
C LEU A 108 -28.82 -19.76 25.35
N VAL A 109 -29.12 -19.02 24.28
CA VAL A 109 -30.48 -18.70 23.83
C VAL A 109 -30.99 -19.76 22.86
N ILE A 110 -30.15 -20.28 21.96
CA ILE A 110 -30.57 -21.33 21.02
C ILE A 110 -30.75 -22.65 21.78
N ARG A 111 -31.88 -23.31 21.57
CA ARG A 111 -32.22 -24.62 22.13
C ARG A 111 -31.52 -25.73 21.33
N TRP A 112 -30.26 -25.95 21.67
CA TRP A 112 -29.46 -27.04 21.08
C TRP A 112 -30.01 -28.40 21.49
N ARG A 113 -30.61 -29.13 20.54
CA ARG A 113 -31.17 -30.47 20.77
C ARG A 113 -30.11 -31.54 21.11
N SER A 114 -28.86 -31.31 20.72
CA SER A 114 -27.73 -32.20 21.00
C SER A 114 -26.60 -31.45 21.72
N ARG A 115 -26.03 -32.06 22.76
CA ARG A 115 -24.83 -31.55 23.45
C ARG A 115 -23.63 -31.47 22.51
N MET A 116 -23.50 -32.43 21.58
CA MET A 116 -22.42 -32.44 20.59
C MET A 116 -22.52 -31.24 19.65
N LEU A 117 -23.73 -30.90 19.19
CA LEU A 117 -23.93 -29.76 18.30
C LEU A 117 -23.61 -28.43 19.02
N ARG A 118 -23.99 -28.32 20.30
CA ARG A 118 -23.64 -27.16 21.13
C ARG A 118 -22.13 -27.04 21.35
N ALA A 119 -21.45 -28.17 21.62
CA ALA A 119 -20.00 -28.19 21.80
C ALA A 119 -19.27 -27.81 20.49
N ALA A 120 -19.70 -28.36 19.36
CA ALA A 120 -19.18 -27.99 18.05
C ALA A 120 -19.40 -26.49 17.74
N ALA A 121 -20.57 -25.94 18.07
CA ALA A 121 -20.82 -24.51 17.92
C ALA A 121 -19.87 -23.67 18.79
N GLY A 122 -19.68 -24.07 20.05
CA GLY A 122 -18.74 -23.41 20.95
C GLY A 122 -17.29 -23.43 20.45
N ALA A 123 -16.85 -24.57 19.89
CA ALA A 123 -15.53 -24.69 19.29
C ALA A 123 -15.36 -23.77 18.07
N MET A 124 -16.33 -23.76 17.14
CA MET A 124 -16.25 -22.88 15.96
C MET A 124 -16.30 -21.40 16.33
N PHE A 125 -17.11 -21.02 17.33
CA PHE A 125 -17.12 -19.64 17.84
C PHE A 125 -15.78 -19.25 18.47
N ALA A 126 -15.16 -20.15 19.25
CA ALA A 126 -13.86 -19.89 19.84
C ALA A 126 -12.76 -19.70 18.78
N VAL A 127 -12.76 -20.50 17.71
CA VAL A 127 -11.81 -20.32 16.59
C VAL A 127 -12.05 -18.99 15.87
N GLY A 128 -13.30 -18.62 15.60
CA GLY A 128 -13.61 -17.32 14.99
C GLY A 128 -13.16 -16.13 15.86
N LEU A 129 -13.34 -16.22 17.18
CA LEU A 129 -12.85 -15.19 18.11
C LEU A 129 -11.34 -15.15 18.23
N ALA A 130 -10.65 -16.29 18.09
CA ALA A 130 -9.19 -16.32 18.05
C ALA A 130 -8.64 -15.55 16.85
N GLY A 131 -9.34 -15.57 15.71
CA GLY A 131 -8.99 -14.74 14.55
C GLY A 131 -9.11 -13.26 14.83
N MET A 132 -10.27 -12.81 15.35
CA MET A 132 -10.49 -11.42 15.76
C MET A 132 -9.51 -10.97 16.86
N ALA A 133 -9.09 -11.88 17.74
CA ALA A 133 -8.09 -11.59 18.76
C ALA A 133 -6.68 -11.46 18.16
N SER A 134 -6.36 -12.22 17.10
CA SER A 134 -5.08 -12.08 16.39
C SER A 134 -4.99 -10.72 15.69
N GLU A 135 -6.08 -10.27 15.05
CA GLU A 135 -6.18 -8.93 14.43
C GLU A 135 -5.98 -7.83 15.47
N LEU A 136 -6.57 -7.97 16.67
CA LEU A 136 -6.32 -7.02 17.76
C LEU A 136 -4.86 -7.05 18.29
N LEU A 137 -4.19 -8.21 18.26
CA LEU A 137 -2.80 -8.30 18.69
C LEU A 137 -1.86 -7.63 17.69
N ASP A 138 -2.12 -7.84 16.40
CA ASP A 138 -1.41 -7.17 15.30
C ASP A 138 -1.50 -5.65 15.45
N GLU A 139 -2.72 -5.13 15.67
CA GLU A 139 -2.96 -3.69 15.82
C GLU A 139 -2.44 -3.08 17.12
N LEU A 140 -1.92 -3.91 18.03
CA LEU A 140 -1.25 -3.49 19.26
C LEU A 140 0.27 -3.72 19.19
N ASP A 141 0.82 -4.07 18.03
CA ASP A 141 2.22 -4.46 17.81
C ASP A 141 2.67 -5.61 18.74
N LEU A 142 1.77 -6.55 19.04
CA LEU A 142 2.02 -7.70 19.88
C LEU A 142 2.25 -8.98 19.06
N PRO A 143 2.96 -9.99 19.60
CA PRO A 143 3.22 -11.23 18.87
C PRO A 143 1.93 -11.91 18.39
N GLU A 144 1.77 -11.99 17.07
CA GLU A 144 0.62 -12.62 16.42
C GLU A 144 0.55 -14.13 16.68
N LEU A 145 -0.64 -14.70 16.52
CA LEU A 145 -0.87 -16.14 16.64
C LEU A 145 -0.44 -16.94 15.38
N GLY A 146 0.13 -16.28 14.37
CA GLY A 146 0.78 -16.87 13.19
C GLY A 146 0.39 -16.17 11.89
N SER A 147 1.35 -15.52 11.23
CA SER A 147 1.18 -14.64 10.05
C SER A 147 1.21 -15.38 8.70
N GLY A 148 0.47 -16.48 8.56
CA GLY A 148 0.44 -17.24 7.29
C GLY A 148 -0.91 -17.19 6.59
N ASP A 149 -0.93 -17.08 5.26
CA ASP A 149 -2.14 -17.16 4.40
C ASP A 149 -3.05 -18.36 4.73
N ILE A 150 -2.45 -19.46 5.19
CA ILE A 150 -3.16 -20.68 5.62
C ILE A 150 -3.98 -20.45 6.91
N VAL A 151 -3.43 -19.66 7.84
CA VAL A 151 -4.09 -19.32 9.11
C VAL A 151 -5.27 -18.40 8.82
N GLU A 152 -5.09 -17.38 7.99
CA GLU A 152 -6.15 -16.45 7.57
C GLU A 152 -7.30 -17.20 6.87
N LEU A 153 -6.99 -18.06 5.90
CA LEU A 153 -7.97 -18.92 5.24
C LEU A 153 -8.71 -19.82 6.24
N GLY A 154 -7.99 -20.39 7.21
CA GLY A 154 -8.56 -21.21 8.27
C GLY A 154 -9.56 -20.45 9.14
N LEU A 155 -9.22 -19.20 9.50
CA LEU A 155 -10.08 -18.30 10.29
C LEU A 155 -11.34 -17.89 9.52
N MET A 156 -11.19 -17.57 8.23
CA MET A 156 -12.31 -17.24 7.35
C MET A 156 -13.29 -18.43 7.23
N LEU A 157 -12.77 -19.62 6.97
CA LEU A 157 -13.58 -20.86 6.92
C LEU A 157 -14.27 -21.15 8.25
N ALA A 158 -13.62 -20.81 9.38
CA ALA A 158 -14.23 -20.96 10.70
C ALA A 158 -15.43 -20.02 10.88
N GLY A 159 -15.37 -18.77 10.39
CA GLY A 159 -16.52 -17.84 10.37
C GLY A 159 -17.70 -18.37 9.57
N VAL A 160 -17.44 -18.97 8.40
CA VAL A 160 -18.48 -19.62 7.57
C VAL A 160 -19.09 -20.81 8.31
N ALA A 161 -18.26 -21.67 8.91
CA ALA A 161 -18.72 -22.81 9.69
C ALA A 161 -19.54 -22.40 10.93
N ALA A 162 -19.15 -21.32 11.61
CA ALA A 162 -19.89 -20.72 12.72
C ALA A 162 -21.29 -20.23 12.28
N THR A 163 -21.39 -19.66 11.08
CA THR A 163 -22.68 -19.26 10.49
C THR A 163 -23.55 -20.48 10.17
N ILE A 164 -22.98 -21.49 9.51
CA ILE A 164 -23.68 -22.75 9.17
C ILE A 164 -24.24 -23.42 10.43
N ILE A 165 -23.42 -23.60 11.46
CA ILE A 165 -23.84 -24.29 12.69
C ILE A 165 -24.91 -23.49 13.45
N THR A 166 -24.86 -22.15 13.38
CA THR A 166 -25.89 -21.28 13.94
C THR A 166 -27.21 -21.45 13.19
N ILE A 167 -27.21 -21.47 11.85
CA ILE A 167 -28.42 -21.71 11.04
C ILE A 167 -29.01 -23.10 11.32
N VAL A 168 -28.17 -24.13 11.44
CA VAL A 168 -28.61 -25.48 11.82
C VAL A 168 -29.22 -25.49 13.22
N GLY A 169 -28.62 -24.78 14.18
CA GLY A 169 -29.15 -24.58 15.52
C GLY A 169 -30.52 -23.90 15.50
N GLN A 170 -30.65 -22.77 14.78
CA GLN A 170 -31.90 -22.04 14.60
C GLN A 170 -33.00 -22.90 13.96
N ARG A 171 -32.65 -23.70 12.94
CA ARG A 171 -33.59 -24.62 12.28
C ARG A 171 -34.10 -25.71 13.22
N ARG A 172 -33.24 -26.23 14.09
CA ARG A 172 -33.58 -27.29 15.06
C ARG A 172 -34.41 -26.75 16.24
N ASP A 173 -34.16 -25.50 16.62
CA ASP A 173 -34.92 -24.79 17.65
C ASP A 173 -36.37 -24.49 17.19
N GLY A 174 -36.53 -24.16 15.90
CA GLY A 174 -37.85 -24.03 15.25
C GLY A 174 -38.53 -22.67 15.43
N ARG A 175 -37.97 -21.77 16.24
CA ARG A 175 -38.50 -20.40 16.45
C ARG A 175 -38.33 -19.47 15.25
N TRP A 176 -37.31 -19.72 14.42
CA TRP A 176 -36.99 -18.89 13.26
C TRP A 176 -37.71 -19.36 12.01
N SER A 177 -38.26 -18.40 11.27
CA SER A 177 -38.99 -18.62 10.04
C SER A 177 -38.10 -19.22 8.94
N ARG A 178 -38.75 -19.83 7.94
CA ARG A 178 -38.05 -20.28 6.73
C ARG A 178 -37.34 -19.13 6.01
N GLY A 179 -37.91 -17.92 6.06
CA GLY A 179 -37.29 -16.73 5.46
C GLY A 179 -35.96 -16.38 6.12
N THR A 180 -35.89 -16.40 7.45
CA THR A 180 -34.65 -16.18 8.20
C THR A 180 -33.61 -17.25 7.89
N GLN A 181 -34.03 -18.52 7.78
CA GLN A 181 -33.13 -19.61 7.42
C GLN A 181 -32.60 -19.47 5.98
N VAL A 182 -33.45 -19.08 5.02
CA VAL A 182 -33.01 -18.83 3.64
C VAL A 182 -32.03 -17.67 3.59
N ALA A 183 -32.28 -16.56 4.30
CA ALA A 183 -31.34 -15.45 4.37
C ALA A 183 -29.97 -15.88 4.93
N GLY A 184 -29.96 -16.72 5.97
CA GLY A 184 -28.72 -17.29 6.51
C GLY A 184 -27.98 -18.15 5.50
N TRP A 185 -28.66 -19.06 4.80
CA TRP A 185 -28.03 -19.89 3.77
C TRP A 185 -27.54 -19.07 2.57
N LEU A 186 -28.27 -18.03 2.16
CA LEU A 186 -27.82 -17.11 1.13
C LEU A 186 -26.55 -16.38 1.56
N SER A 187 -26.45 -15.93 2.82
CA SER A 187 -25.23 -15.32 3.37
C SER A 187 -24.03 -16.27 3.31
N VAL A 188 -24.21 -17.57 3.63
CA VAL A 188 -23.16 -18.59 3.44
C VAL A 188 -22.76 -18.71 1.96
N GLY A 189 -23.74 -18.66 1.05
CA GLY A 189 -23.51 -18.68 -0.39
C GLY A 189 -22.67 -17.50 -0.88
N VAL A 190 -22.82 -16.31 -0.27
CA VAL A 190 -21.96 -15.15 -0.55
C VAL A 190 -20.50 -15.48 -0.23
N TYR A 191 -20.21 -15.98 0.97
CA TYR A 191 -18.84 -16.36 1.33
C TYR A 191 -18.29 -17.46 0.43
N ALA A 192 -19.09 -18.46 0.08
CA ALA A 192 -18.68 -19.53 -0.83
C ALA A 192 -18.41 -19.04 -2.27
N LEU A 193 -18.96 -17.90 -2.67
CA LEU A 193 -18.69 -17.25 -3.95
C LEU A 193 -17.45 -16.33 -3.85
N VAL A 194 -17.36 -15.52 -2.80
CA VAL A 194 -16.28 -14.56 -2.56
C VAL A 194 -14.93 -15.25 -2.37
N ILE A 195 -14.88 -16.33 -1.58
CA ILE A 195 -13.63 -17.02 -1.23
C ILE A 195 -12.89 -17.53 -2.48
N PRO A 196 -13.50 -18.34 -3.36
CA PRO A 196 -12.81 -18.80 -4.55
C PRO A 196 -12.52 -17.66 -5.53
N LEU A 197 -13.40 -16.66 -5.64
CA LEU A 197 -13.14 -15.52 -6.51
C LEU A 197 -11.89 -14.76 -6.07
N ASN A 198 -11.70 -14.58 -4.76
CA ASN A 198 -10.51 -13.91 -4.23
C ASN A 198 -9.24 -14.73 -4.48
N ILE A 199 -9.27 -16.02 -4.16
CA ILE A 199 -8.12 -16.93 -4.28
C ILE A 199 -7.70 -17.17 -5.73
N PHE A 200 -8.66 -17.40 -6.64
CA PHE A 200 -8.35 -17.81 -8.01
C PHE A 200 -8.15 -16.65 -8.97
N PHE A 201 -8.75 -15.48 -8.71
CA PHE A 201 -8.75 -14.38 -9.68
C PHE A 201 -8.05 -13.13 -9.18
N GLY A 202 -7.60 -13.06 -7.92
CA GLY A 202 -6.92 -11.90 -7.36
C GLY A 202 -7.75 -10.64 -7.58
N ILE A 203 -8.73 -10.39 -6.70
CA ILE A 203 -9.76 -9.35 -6.86
C ILE A 203 -9.17 -7.95 -7.10
N SER A 204 -7.88 -7.73 -6.84
CA SER A 204 -7.12 -6.54 -7.27
C SER A 204 -7.19 -6.21 -8.77
N SER A 205 -7.68 -7.12 -9.64
CA SER A 205 -7.91 -6.85 -11.08
C SER A 205 -9.38 -6.89 -11.53
N GLY A 206 -10.32 -7.06 -10.60
CA GLY A 206 -11.75 -7.25 -10.90
C GLY A 206 -12.43 -5.96 -11.38
N SER A 207 -13.33 -6.06 -12.36
CA SER A 207 -14.16 -4.93 -12.82
C SER A 207 -14.91 -4.28 -11.66
N LEU A 208 -14.99 -2.95 -11.62
CA LEU A 208 -15.71 -2.18 -10.59
C LEU A 208 -17.15 -2.64 -10.37
N ALA A 209 -17.83 -3.07 -11.43
CA ALA A 209 -19.15 -3.67 -11.39
C ALA A 209 -19.25 -4.87 -10.42
N MET A 210 -18.20 -5.70 -10.36
CA MET A 210 -18.14 -6.84 -9.44
C MET A 210 -18.02 -6.38 -7.99
N LEU A 211 -17.20 -5.37 -7.71
CA LEU A 211 -17.04 -4.81 -6.37
C LEU A 211 -18.37 -4.25 -5.85
N VAL A 212 -19.04 -3.42 -6.66
CA VAL A 212 -20.38 -2.85 -6.38
C VAL A 212 -21.40 -3.95 -6.06
N MET A 213 -21.40 -5.03 -6.86
CA MET A 213 -22.33 -6.15 -6.64
C MET A 213 -21.98 -6.96 -5.40
N MET A 214 -20.69 -7.15 -5.09
CA MET A 214 -20.26 -7.84 -3.87
C MET A 214 -20.67 -7.07 -2.62
N ASP A 215 -20.55 -5.75 -2.61
CA ASP A 215 -21.00 -4.92 -1.49
C ASP A 215 -22.52 -5.05 -1.27
N ALA A 216 -23.30 -4.94 -2.36
CA ALA A 216 -24.75 -5.13 -2.30
C ALA A 216 -25.16 -6.50 -1.77
N VAL A 217 -24.44 -7.55 -2.17
CA VAL A 217 -24.68 -8.93 -1.75
C VAL A 217 -24.22 -9.17 -0.30
N GLY A 218 -23.21 -8.42 0.19
CA GLY A 218 -22.77 -8.44 1.59
C GLY A 218 -23.88 -8.13 2.59
N LEU A 219 -24.84 -7.26 2.21
CA LEU A 219 -26.00 -6.92 3.05
C LEU A 219 -26.93 -8.11 3.36
N ILE A 220 -26.84 -9.23 2.62
CA ILE A 220 -27.62 -10.44 2.90
C ILE A 220 -27.31 -10.99 4.30
N GLY A 221 -26.05 -10.93 4.74
CA GLY A 221 -25.65 -11.30 6.09
C GLY A 221 -26.36 -10.44 7.14
N LEU A 222 -26.44 -9.13 6.91
CA LEU A 222 -27.15 -8.21 7.81
C LEU A 222 -28.66 -8.46 7.83
N VAL A 223 -29.27 -8.82 6.71
CA VAL A 223 -30.68 -9.26 6.66
C VAL A 223 -30.90 -10.47 7.56
N TRP A 224 -29.99 -11.46 7.52
CA TRP A 224 -30.07 -12.63 8.40
C TRP A 224 -29.91 -12.27 9.89
N ILE A 225 -28.95 -11.42 10.23
CA ILE A 225 -28.73 -10.96 11.62
C ILE A 225 -29.97 -10.20 12.13
N ALA A 226 -30.49 -9.24 11.35
CA ALA A 226 -31.67 -8.46 11.71
C ALA A 226 -32.93 -9.34 11.81
N ALA A 227 -33.12 -10.30 10.90
CA ALA A 227 -34.23 -11.24 10.94
C ALA A 227 -34.14 -12.18 12.16
N THR A 228 -32.92 -12.64 12.49
CA THR A 228 -32.65 -13.44 13.69
C THR A 228 -33.05 -12.66 14.95
N ALA A 229 -32.66 -11.38 15.06
CA ALA A 229 -32.99 -10.51 16.18
C ALA A 229 -34.51 -10.27 16.31
N ARG A 230 -35.17 -10.04 15.17
CA ARG A 230 -36.61 -9.79 15.06
C ARG A 230 -37.45 -10.97 15.54
N GLU A 231 -37.05 -12.20 15.20
CA GLU A 231 -37.81 -13.43 15.43
C GLU A 231 -37.44 -14.17 16.74
N LEU A 232 -36.67 -13.54 17.64
CA LEU A 232 -36.37 -14.11 18.95
C LEU A 232 -37.56 -14.43 19.91
N PRO A 233 -38.75 -13.77 19.86
CA PRO A 233 -39.76 -13.92 20.91
C PRO A 233 -40.83 -14.99 20.60
N THR A 234 -40.69 -15.76 19.51
CA THR A 234 -41.73 -16.69 19.05
C THR A 234 -41.73 -17.98 19.88
N GLU A 235 -42.48 -18.01 20.99
CA GLU A 235 -43.01 -19.27 21.52
C GLU A 235 -44.47 -19.52 21.12
N ASP A 236 -45.24 -18.48 20.78
CA ASP A 236 -46.60 -18.66 20.29
C ASP A 236 -46.98 -17.58 19.29
N ARG A 237 -47.49 -18.00 18.13
CA ARG A 237 -47.91 -17.12 17.05
C ARG A 237 -49.33 -16.63 17.35
N SER A 238 -49.47 -15.41 17.84
CA SER A 238 -50.75 -14.68 17.77
C SER A 238 -50.58 -13.15 17.64
N ALA A 239 -51.43 -12.60 16.76
CA ALA A 239 -51.76 -11.21 16.47
C ALA A 239 -50.77 -10.32 15.68
N ASP A 240 -51.23 -9.88 14.50
CA ASP A 240 -50.66 -8.77 13.73
C ASP A 240 -50.73 -7.44 14.51
N PRO A 241 -49.73 -6.55 14.37
CA PRO A 241 -49.72 -5.26 15.06
C PRO A 241 -50.63 -4.20 14.40
N PRO A 242 -51.23 -3.28 15.18
CA PRO A 242 -52.15 -2.27 14.67
C PRO A 242 -51.47 -1.17 13.80
N PRO A 243 -52.19 -0.57 12.85
CA PRO A 243 -51.64 0.26 11.77
C PRO A 243 -50.98 1.58 12.22
N ALA A 244 -51.25 2.08 13.43
CA ALA A 244 -50.71 3.34 13.93
C ALA A 244 -49.18 3.29 14.19
N ARG A 245 -48.64 2.14 14.63
CA ARG A 245 -47.19 1.98 14.85
C ARG A 245 -46.37 1.94 13.56
N ARG A 246 -46.99 1.63 12.40
CA ARG A 246 -46.31 1.64 11.10
C ARG A 246 -45.93 3.05 10.62
N ARG A 247 -46.64 4.12 11.02
CA ARG A 247 -46.32 5.49 10.60
C ARG A 247 -45.10 6.06 11.32
N VAL A 248 -45.00 5.86 12.62
CA VAL A 248 -43.85 6.36 13.42
C VAL A 248 -42.55 5.66 13.01
N ILE A 249 -42.62 4.37 12.70
CA ILE A 249 -41.47 3.59 12.23
C ILE A 249 -41.03 4.04 10.83
N ARG A 250 -41.96 4.41 9.93
CA ARG A 250 -41.60 4.96 8.61
C ARG A 250 -40.87 6.30 8.70
N VAL A 251 -41.21 7.15 9.68
CA VAL A 251 -40.52 8.43 9.92
C VAL A 251 -39.13 8.21 10.50
N ALA A 252 -38.97 7.23 11.41
CA ALA A 252 -37.65 6.85 11.94
C ALA A 252 -36.73 6.23 10.88
N VAL A 253 -37.29 5.43 9.95
CA VAL A 253 -36.56 4.83 8.82
C VAL A 253 -36.11 5.90 7.81
N ALA A 254 -36.95 6.90 7.53
CA ALA A 254 -36.55 8.04 6.71
C ALA A 254 -35.44 8.87 7.38
N ALA A 255 -35.49 9.03 8.71
CA ALA A 255 -34.44 9.72 9.45
C ALA A 255 -33.10 8.97 9.42
N VAL A 256 -33.09 7.64 9.54
CA VAL A 256 -31.86 6.82 9.50
C VAL A 256 -31.24 6.73 8.10
N ALA A 257 -32.05 6.79 7.03
CA ALA A 257 -31.55 6.84 5.66
C ALA A 257 -31.01 8.23 5.25
N VAL A 258 -31.50 9.30 5.89
CA VAL A 258 -31.11 10.69 5.59
C VAL A 258 -29.99 11.19 6.52
N LEU A 259 -29.85 10.63 7.72
CA LEU A 259 -28.80 10.97 8.69
C LEU A 259 -27.36 10.84 8.14
N PRO A 260 -26.99 9.81 7.36
CA PRO A 260 -25.67 9.73 6.74
C PRO A 260 -25.44 10.85 5.73
N ILE A 261 -26.48 11.22 4.97
CA ILE A 261 -26.43 12.32 4.00
C ILE A 261 -26.28 13.66 4.72
N ILE A 262 -26.93 13.86 5.88
CA ILE A 262 -26.78 15.08 6.69
C ILE A 262 -25.44 15.10 7.44
N ALA A 263 -24.92 13.96 7.89
CA ALA A 263 -23.59 13.87 8.50
C ALA A 263 -22.46 14.13 7.50
N LEU A 264 -22.69 13.88 6.20
CA LEU A 264 -21.80 14.26 5.11
C LEU A 264 -21.87 15.77 4.78
N ILE A 265 -22.92 16.49 5.22
CA ILE A 265 -22.99 17.96 5.17
C ILE A 265 -22.16 18.48 6.35
N HIS A 266 -20.87 18.70 6.11
CA HIS A 266 -19.95 19.27 7.09
C HIS A 266 -20.45 20.66 7.52
N PRO A 267 -20.46 21.00 8.83
CA PRO A 267 -20.79 22.34 9.29
C PRO A 267 -19.79 23.34 8.70
N GLU A 268 -20.28 24.46 8.15
CA GLU A 268 -19.54 25.57 7.50
C GLU A 268 -18.48 26.28 8.39
N GLN A 269 -18.08 25.71 9.53
CA GLN A 269 -17.06 26.26 10.43
C GLN A 269 -15.72 25.51 10.40
N THR A 270 -15.56 24.47 9.58
CA THR A 270 -14.23 23.91 9.33
C THR A 270 -13.42 24.86 8.46
N PRO A 271 -12.13 25.10 8.75
CA PRO A 271 -11.27 25.87 7.87
C PRO A 271 -11.40 25.31 6.44
N HIS A 272 -11.48 26.17 5.43
CA HIS A 272 -11.43 25.72 4.04
C HIS A 272 -10.08 25.03 3.82
N LEU A 273 -10.11 23.71 3.84
CA LEU A 273 -9.03 22.83 3.44
C LEU A 273 -9.35 22.43 2.00
N THR A 274 -8.71 23.07 1.02
CA THR A 274 -8.86 22.65 -0.38
C THR A 274 -8.18 21.31 -0.63
N TYR A 275 -7.17 20.97 0.21
CA TYR A 275 -6.33 19.78 0.08
C TYR A 275 -6.13 19.14 1.46
N THR A 276 -6.17 17.81 1.55
CA THR A 276 -5.71 17.08 2.74
C THR A 276 -4.41 16.35 2.38
N GLY A 277 -3.63 15.90 3.36
CA GLY A 277 -2.42 15.09 3.10
C GLY A 277 -2.68 13.84 2.24
N TRP A 278 -3.95 13.43 2.14
CA TRP A 278 -4.46 12.30 1.36
C TRP A 278 -5.15 12.69 0.05
N SER A 279 -5.19 13.98 -0.32
CA SER A 279 -5.86 14.41 -1.55
C SER A 279 -5.07 13.94 -2.77
N MET A 280 -5.74 13.23 -3.68
CA MET A 280 -5.10 12.54 -4.80
C MET A 280 -4.41 13.48 -5.78
N ASP A 281 -4.90 14.72 -5.90
CA ASP A 281 -4.30 15.78 -6.70
C ASP A 281 -2.86 16.14 -6.27
N CYS A 282 -2.43 15.68 -5.08
CA CYS A 282 -1.11 15.96 -4.54
C CYS A 282 -0.02 14.93 -4.92
N TYR A 283 -0.39 13.80 -5.56
CA TYR A 283 0.58 12.76 -5.95
C TYR A 283 1.34 13.10 -7.23
N ASP A 284 0.67 13.73 -8.20
CA ASP A 284 1.34 14.27 -9.37
C ASP A 284 2.08 15.55 -8.97
N ARG A 285 3.41 15.44 -8.83
CA ARG A 285 4.31 16.53 -8.45
C ARG A 285 5.00 17.09 -9.70
N PRO A 286 4.33 17.90 -10.54
CA PRO A 286 4.95 18.49 -11.71
C PRO A 286 6.13 19.39 -11.30
N SER A 287 7.14 19.47 -12.18
CA SER A 287 8.25 20.41 -11.97
C SER A 287 7.72 21.84 -11.99
N PHE A 288 8.32 22.72 -11.19
CA PHE A 288 7.87 24.12 -11.07
C PHE A 288 7.72 24.81 -12.44
N GLY A 289 8.65 24.59 -13.36
CA GLY A 289 8.64 25.23 -14.69
C GLY A 289 7.45 24.80 -15.57
N ASP A 290 6.78 23.70 -15.26
CA ASP A 290 5.59 23.23 -15.97
C ASP A 290 4.28 23.78 -15.37
N LEU A 291 4.33 24.33 -14.16
CA LEU A 291 3.16 24.84 -13.45
C LEU A 291 2.75 26.24 -13.91
N LYS A 292 1.45 26.42 -14.15
CA LYS A 292 0.90 27.76 -14.34
C LYS A 292 0.95 28.53 -13.02
N PRO A 293 1.09 29.86 -13.04
CA PRO A 293 1.12 30.67 -11.82
C PRO A 293 -0.05 30.42 -10.85
N ALA A 294 -1.25 30.13 -11.38
CA ALA A 294 -2.44 29.86 -10.59
C ALA A 294 -2.41 28.50 -9.85
N GLU A 295 -1.57 27.55 -10.28
CA GLU A 295 -1.49 26.19 -9.75
C GLU A 295 -0.42 26.05 -8.64
N ARG A 296 0.45 27.06 -8.48
CA ARG A 296 1.62 27.00 -7.59
C ARG A 296 1.26 26.98 -6.10
N ASP A 297 0.33 27.84 -5.68
CA ASP A 297 -0.13 27.86 -4.29
C ASP A 297 -0.76 26.50 -3.90
N ALA A 298 -1.46 25.84 -4.82
CA ALA A 298 -1.99 24.49 -4.61
C ALA A 298 -0.88 23.44 -4.49
N ALA A 299 0.11 23.47 -5.37
CA ALA A 299 1.28 22.58 -5.30
C ALA A 299 2.05 22.72 -3.97
N PHE A 300 2.19 23.95 -3.46
CA PHE A 300 2.76 24.17 -2.13
C PHE A 300 1.91 23.57 -1.01
N LEU A 301 0.59 23.80 -1.03
CA LEU A 301 -0.31 23.26 0.00
C LEU A 301 -0.28 21.73 0.04
N CYS A 302 -0.22 21.09 -1.12
CA CYS A 302 -0.01 19.64 -1.24
C CYS A 302 1.28 19.18 -0.55
N ARG A 303 2.42 19.84 -0.84
CA ARG A 303 3.71 19.50 -0.21
C ARG A 303 3.70 19.76 1.30
N ALA A 304 3.11 20.88 1.71
CA ALA A 304 3.01 21.30 3.09
C ALA A 304 2.24 20.29 3.97
N ARG A 305 1.25 19.59 3.39
CA ARG A 305 0.41 18.60 4.08
C ARG A 305 0.78 17.15 3.78
N SER A 306 1.71 16.90 2.86
CA SER A 306 2.10 15.54 2.47
C SER A 306 2.70 14.78 3.66
N THR A 307 2.24 13.54 3.83
CA THR A 307 2.78 12.53 4.76
C THR A 307 3.57 11.45 4.01
N ASP A 308 3.91 11.69 2.75
CA ASP A 308 4.57 10.69 1.90
C ASP A 308 5.94 10.30 2.49
N GLY A 309 6.24 9.00 2.41
CA GLY A 309 7.48 8.44 2.95
C GLY A 309 7.52 8.36 4.49
N GLY A 310 6.37 8.45 5.16
CA GLY A 310 6.28 8.37 6.63
C GLY A 310 6.81 9.62 7.34
N VAL A 311 7.05 10.69 6.58
CA VAL A 311 7.54 11.96 7.11
C VAL A 311 6.36 12.80 7.62
N PRO A 312 6.43 13.36 8.85
CA PRO A 312 5.39 14.26 9.34
C PRO A 312 5.21 15.48 8.42
N PRO A 313 3.98 16.01 8.28
CA PRO A 313 3.73 17.13 7.39
C PRO A 313 4.39 18.42 7.90
N MET A 314 4.67 19.36 6.99
CA MET A 314 5.26 20.66 7.36
C MET A 314 4.32 21.46 8.26
N PHE A 315 3.01 21.36 8.03
CA PHE A 315 2.00 22.05 8.82
C PHE A 315 0.87 21.08 9.19
N PRO A 316 0.26 21.23 10.38
CA PRO A 316 -0.85 20.37 10.79
C PRO A 316 -2.12 20.68 9.99
N ASP A 317 -2.99 19.68 9.85
CA ASP A 317 -4.28 19.79 9.14
C ASP A 317 -5.28 20.75 9.82
N SER A 318 -4.99 21.21 11.04
CA SER A 318 -5.78 22.21 11.75
C SER A 318 -5.62 23.64 11.21
N LEU A 319 -4.58 23.91 10.41
CA LEU A 319 -4.37 25.22 9.79
C LEU A 319 -5.11 25.37 8.47
N SER A 320 -5.73 26.53 8.27
CA SER A 320 -6.32 26.90 6.98
C SER A 320 -5.26 27.09 5.89
N ASP A 321 -5.65 26.92 4.63
CA ASP A 321 -4.78 27.10 3.46
C ASP A 321 -4.09 28.48 3.45
N GLN A 322 -4.83 29.53 3.82
CA GLN A 322 -4.31 30.90 3.89
C GLN A 322 -3.22 31.05 4.97
N GLN A 323 -3.37 30.38 6.12
CA GLN A 323 -2.35 30.40 7.18
C GLN A 323 -1.09 29.66 6.75
N ILE A 324 -1.23 28.53 6.05
CA ILE A 324 -0.10 27.76 5.52
C ILE A 324 0.64 28.60 4.46
N LEU A 325 -0.06 29.19 3.50
CA LEU A 325 0.55 30.05 2.47
C LEU A 325 1.24 31.28 3.07
N ALA A 326 0.64 31.91 4.08
CA ALA A 326 1.26 33.03 4.80
C ALA A 326 2.55 32.60 5.50
N SER A 327 2.54 31.41 6.12
CA SER A 327 3.70 30.84 6.80
C SER A 327 4.81 30.45 5.82
N GLY A 328 4.46 29.83 4.69
CA GLY A 328 5.40 29.55 3.58
C GLY A 328 6.10 30.80 3.06
N ARG A 329 5.34 31.87 2.79
CA ARG A 329 5.90 33.16 2.35
C ARG A 329 6.77 33.84 3.43
N ALA A 330 6.49 33.60 4.71
CA ALA A 330 7.33 34.08 5.80
C ALA A 330 8.66 33.31 5.84
N LEU A 331 8.61 31.98 5.72
CA LEU A 331 9.79 31.12 5.66
C LEU A 331 10.75 31.53 4.54
N CYS A 332 10.22 31.90 3.37
CA CYS A 332 11.04 32.40 2.26
C CYS A 332 11.85 33.66 2.55
N ARG A 333 11.36 34.55 3.43
CA ARG A 333 12.03 35.82 3.73
C ARG A 333 13.13 35.64 4.77
N THR A 334 13.09 34.55 5.51
CA THR A 334 14.00 34.23 6.58
C THR A 334 15.16 33.39 6.05
N LYS A 335 16.39 33.89 6.25
CA LYS A 335 17.62 33.14 5.94
C LYS A 335 18.19 32.42 7.15
N ASP A 336 17.69 32.71 8.34
CA ASP A 336 18.17 32.18 9.60
C ASP A 336 17.40 30.92 10.01
N ARG A 337 18.14 29.88 10.42
CA ARG A 337 17.54 28.58 10.73
C ARG A 337 16.70 28.64 12.00
N ASP A 338 17.15 29.37 13.02
CA ASP A 338 16.44 29.51 14.29
C ASP A 338 15.11 30.25 14.09
N GLU A 339 15.09 31.27 13.22
CA GLU A 339 13.86 31.97 12.86
C GLU A 339 12.90 31.08 12.04
N GLN A 340 13.39 30.22 11.12
CA GLN A 340 12.52 29.25 10.42
C GLN A 340 11.89 28.26 11.41
N GLU A 341 12.67 27.71 12.33
CA GLU A 341 12.20 26.82 13.37
C GLU A 341 11.15 27.51 14.25
N ALA A 342 11.34 28.78 14.61
CA ALA A 342 10.38 29.55 15.39
C ALA A 342 9.05 29.77 14.63
N ILE A 343 9.09 30.01 13.32
CA ILE A 343 7.89 30.12 12.47
C ILE A 343 7.12 28.79 12.46
N LEU A 344 7.81 27.68 12.19
CA LEU A 344 7.20 26.35 12.12
C LEU A 344 6.66 25.89 13.48
N THR A 345 7.39 26.16 14.57
CA THR A 345 6.95 25.85 15.93
C THR A 345 5.68 26.61 16.29
N ARG A 346 5.60 27.91 15.94
CA ARG A 346 4.39 28.73 16.16
C ARG A 346 3.20 28.23 15.35
N ALA A 347 3.46 27.66 14.18
CA ALA A 347 2.44 27.04 13.34
C ALA A 347 2.06 25.62 13.80
N GLY A 348 2.67 25.07 14.86
CA GLY A 348 2.37 23.73 15.36
C GLY A 348 2.93 22.61 14.49
N SER A 349 3.99 22.87 13.71
CA SER A 349 4.67 21.85 12.91
C SER A 349 5.29 20.77 13.79
N ALA A 350 5.06 19.50 13.46
CA ALA A 350 5.71 18.37 14.11
C ALA A 350 7.20 18.23 13.74
N ARG A 351 7.66 18.94 12.68
CA ARG A 351 9.02 18.90 12.17
C ARG A 351 9.72 20.27 12.19
N SER A 352 9.40 21.11 13.18
CA SER A 352 9.89 22.49 13.22
C SER A 352 11.42 22.63 13.14
N ALA A 353 12.17 21.73 13.79
CA ALA A 353 13.65 21.73 13.78
C ALA A 353 14.29 21.41 12.41
N TRP A 354 13.50 20.87 11.46
CA TRP A 354 14.00 20.51 10.13
C TRP A 354 14.08 21.73 9.20
N GLY A 355 13.35 22.80 9.52
CA GLY A 355 13.24 23.98 8.65
C GLY A 355 12.36 23.71 7.43
N ALA A 356 12.52 24.55 6.40
CA ALA A 356 11.81 24.39 5.13
C ALA A 356 12.81 24.29 3.97
N ASP A 357 12.63 23.26 3.14
CA ASP A 357 13.50 23.00 2.01
C ASP A 357 13.21 23.98 0.85
N PRO A 358 14.24 24.55 0.18
CA PRO A 358 14.05 25.32 -1.05
C PRO A 358 13.16 24.64 -2.10
N TRP A 359 13.21 23.31 -2.23
CA TRP A 359 12.36 22.51 -3.12
C TRP A 359 10.87 22.64 -2.80
N ASP A 360 10.51 22.88 -1.53
CA ASP A 360 9.13 23.12 -1.12
C ASP A 360 8.76 24.60 -1.28
N LEU A 361 9.68 25.51 -0.97
CA LEU A 361 9.42 26.95 -0.99
C LEU A 361 9.36 27.56 -2.40
N VAL A 362 9.94 26.91 -3.41
CA VAL A 362 9.97 27.41 -4.80
C VAL A 362 8.57 27.72 -5.34
N TYR A 363 7.54 27.00 -4.89
CA TYR A 363 6.16 27.21 -5.35
C TYR A 363 5.54 28.51 -4.83
N VAL A 364 5.92 28.98 -3.63
CA VAL A 364 5.35 30.20 -3.02
C VAL A 364 6.21 31.45 -3.19
N CYS A 365 7.51 31.30 -3.44
CA CYS A 365 8.45 32.42 -3.57
C CYS A 365 9.57 32.16 -4.59
N PRO A 366 9.23 31.87 -5.86
CA PRO A 366 10.19 31.45 -6.86
C PRO A 366 11.28 32.49 -7.15
N GLU A 367 11.00 33.78 -6.97
CA GLU A 367 11.97 34.84 -7.20
C GLU A 367 13.11 34.83 -6.15
N ILE A 368 12.79 34.42 -4.92
CA ILE A 368 13.78 34.35 -3.83
C ILE A 368 14.57 33.06 -3.95
N VAL A 369 13.87 31.92 -4.08
CA VAL A 369 14.51 30.60 -4.19
C VAL A 369 15.32 30.50 -5.47
N GLY A 370 14.77 30.95 -6.60
CA GLY A 370 15.44 30.91 -7.89
C GLY A 370 16.68 31.80 -8.01
N ALA A 371 16.86 32.77 -7.11
CA ALA A 371 18.09 33.57 -7.07
C ALA A 371 19.31 32.75 -6.59
N THR A 372 19.08 31.73 -5.75
CA THR A 372 20.14 30.83 -5.26
C THR A 372 20.08 29.44 -5.89
N HIS A 373 18.89 29.00 -6.32
CA HIS A 373 18.60 27.68 -6.87
C HIS A 373 17.85 27.76 -8.21
N PRO A 374 18.48 28.33 -9.26
CA PRO A 374 17.83 28.51 -10.57
C PRO A 374 17.41 27.19 -11.23
N GLU A 375 18.03 26.07 -10.86
CA GLU A 375 17.68 24.72 -11.30
C GLU A 375 16.27 24.30 -10.90
N LEU A 376 15.75 24.82 -9.77
CA LEU A 376 14.40 24.50 -9.28
C LEU A 376 13.30 25.15 -10.12
N LEU A 377 13.64 26.15 -10.94
CA LEU A 377 12.69 26.83 -11.81
C LEU A 377 12.49 26.13 -13.16
N ARG A 378 13.28 25.09 -13.45
CA ARG A 378 13.26 24.40 -14.74
C ARG A 378 11.98 23.60 -14.93
N SER A 379 11.53 23.51 -16.18
CA SER A 379 10.53 22.53 -16.61
C SER A 379 11.10 21.11 -16.52
N ALA A 380 10.23 20.09 -16.47
CA ALA A 380 10.67 18.70 -16.51
C ALA A 380 11.51 18.40 -17.76
N ALA A 381 11.16 19.03 -18.90
CA ALA A 381 11.91 18.90 -20.15
C ALA A 381 13.32 19.50 -20.05
N GLU A 382 13.46 20.70 -19.46
CA GLU A 382 14.76 21.34 -19.24
C GLU A 382 15.61 20.58 -18.21
N THR A 383 15.01 20.10 -17.12
CA THR A 383 15.69 19.26 -16.13
C THR A 383 16.21 17.97 -16.77
N LYS A 384 15.39 17.31 -17.60
CA LYS A 384 15.80 16.12 -18.34
C LYS A 384 16.94 16.42 -19.33
N ALA A 385 16.87 17.54 -20.05
CA ALA A 385 17.92 17.95 -20.97
C ALA A 385 19.24 18.28 -20.23
N ALA A 386 19.16 19.01 -19.11
CA ALA A 386 20.30 19.32 -18.27
C ALA A 386 20.94 18.07 -17.66
N ASN A 387 20.13 17.13 -17.16
CA ASN A 387 20.61 15.86 -16.64
C ASN A 387 21.29 15.02 -17.75
N THR A 388 20.69 14.96 -18.94
CA THR A 388 21.29 14.27 -20.10
C THR A 388 22.64 14.89 -20.47
N ALA A 389 22.75 16.22 -20.48
CA ALA A 389 23.99 16.92 -20.76
C ALA A 389 25.05 16.67 -19.67
N TYR A 390 24.66 16.67 -18.40
CA TYR A 390 25.52 16.35 -17.27
C TYR A 390 26.07 14.92 -17.35
N ILE A 391 25.20 13.94 -17.61
CA ILE A 391 25.60 12.54 -17.82
C ILE A 391 26.57 12.42 -19.00
N ALA A 392 26.30 13.09 -20.11
CA ALA A 392 27.19 13.10 -21.27
C ALA A 392 28.56 13.72 -20.95
N GLU A 393 28.60 14.83 -20.20
CA GLU A 393 29.84 15.47 -19.77
C GLU A 393 30.67 14.54 -18.86
N LYS A 394 30.02 13.89 -17.88
CA LYS A 394 30.67 12.93 -16.99
C LYS A 394 31.20 11.72 -17.74
N ASN A 395 30.39 11.14 -18.62
CA ASN A 395 30.85 10.06 -19.51
C ASN A 395 32.05 10.47 -20.38
N ALA A 396 32.09 11.73 -20.84
CA ALA A 396 33.19 12.24 -21.66
C ALA A 396 34.52 12.36 -20.91
N LYS A 397 34.52 12.33 -19.57
CA LYS A 397 35.73 12.28 -18.73
C LYS A 397 36.31 10.87 -18.66
N CYS A 398 35.47 9.83 -18.77
CA CYS A 398 35.92 8.45 -18.69
C CYS A 398 36.65 7.97 -19.95
N ARG A 399 37.69 7.16 -19.74
CA ARG A 399 38.53 6.58 -20.80
C ARG A 399 38.72 5.09 -20.55
N ASP A 400 38.76 4.31 -21.63
CA ASP A 400 39.07 2.88 -21.56
C ASP A 400 40.51 2.72 -21.03
N PRO A 401 40.73 2.16 -19.83
CA PRO A 401 42.06 2.02 -19.23
C PRO A 401 42.90 0.93 -19.91
N TRP A 402 42.32 0.18 -20.85
CA TRP A 402 42.97 -0.86 -21.63
C TRP A 402 42.67 -0.78 -23.14
N PRO A 403 42.98 0.34 -23.81
CA PRO A 403 42.45 0.63 -25.15
C PRO A 403 43.00 -0.29 -26.24
N ARG A 404 44.20 -0.86 -26.05
CA ARG A 404 44.86 -1.77 -27.00
C ARG A 404 44.28 -3.18 -26.99
N THR A 405 43.62 -3.61 -25.91
CA THR A 405 43.03 -4.94 -25.80
C THR A 405 41.53 -4.82 -25.87
N LYS A 406 40.98 -5.11 -27.06
CA LYS A 406 39.55 -4.98 -27.33
C LYS A 406 38.80 -6.24 -26.90
N GLY A 407 37.72 -6.05 -26.15
CA GLY A 407 36.74 -7.10 -25.88
C GLY A 407 35.93 -7.43 -27.13
N VAL A 408 35.27 -8.59 -27.14
CA VAL A 408 34.24 -8.92 -28.12
C VAL A 408 33.09 -7.92 -28.04
N VAL A 409 32.72 -7.58 -26.80
CA VAL A 409 31.88 -6.43 -26.47
C VAL A 409 32.57 -5.63 -25.37
N GLN A 410 32.41 -4.32 -25.40
CA GLN A 410 32.96 -3.42 -24.39
C GLN A 410 32.18 -2.11 -24.32
N ALA A 411 32.17 -1.51 -23.15
CA ALA A 411 31.70 -0.14 -22.94
C ALA A 411 32.50 0.53 -21.83
N THR A 412 32.57 1.86 -21.90
CA THR A 412 33.16 2.71 -20.85
C THR A 412 32.18 3.84 -20.59
N ALA A 413 31.81 4.05 -19.34
CA ALA A 413 30.93 5.13 -18.91
C ALA A 413 31.27 5.57 -17.49
N ASN A 414 30.73 6.72 -17.10
CA ASN A 414 30.64 7.09 -15.70
C ASN A 414 29.56 6.23 -15.04
N TYR A 415 29.88 5.64 -13.89
CA TYR A 415 28.92 4.95 -13.05
C TYR A 415 28.63 5.83 -11.84
N PHE A 416 27.37 6.19 -11.66
CA PHE A 416 26.94 7.06 -10.58
C PHE A 416 26.46 6.23 -9.39
N LEU A 417 26.80 6.68 -8.19
CA LEU A 417 26.55 6.05 -6.90
C LEU A 417 25.77 7.02 -6.00
N PHE A 418 25.00 6.51 -5.04
CA PHE A 418 24.39 7.38 -4.01
C PHE A 418 25.46 8.07 -3.15
N ALA A 419 25.24 9.35 -2.86
CA ALA A 419 26.12 10.15 -2.02
C ALA A 419 26.18 9.69 -0.55
N ASP A 420 25.18 8.94 -0.09
CA ASP A 420 25.01 8.54 1.32
C ASP A 420 25.26 7.03 1.57
N GLY A 421 26.07 6.38 0.73
CA GLY A 421 26.65 5.06 1.09
C GLY A 421 26.23 3.87 0.23
N ASP A 422 26.11 4.04 -1.08
CA ASP A 422 26.04 2.86 -1.96
C ASP A 422 27.27 1.97 -1.76
N HIS A 423 27.04 0.67 -1.56
CA HIS A 423 28.09 -0.33 -1.36
C HIS A 423 28.91 -0.62 -2.63
N GLY A 424 28.63 0.06 -3.75
CA GLY A 424 29.25 -0.15 -5.06
C GLY A 424 28.24 -0.51 -6.15
N TYR A 425 28.61 -1.39 -7.07
CA TYR A 425 27.72 -1.82 -8.16
C TYR A 425 27.73 -3.34 -8.39
N LEU A 426 26.64 -3.85 -8.96
CA LEU A 426 26.43 -5.27 -9.19
C LEU A 426 26.71 -5.65 -10.65
N VAL A 427 27.53 -6.68 -10.86
CA VAL A 427 27.51 -7.46 -12.11
C VAL A 427 26.60 -8.65 -11.88
N HIS A 428 25.47 -8.71 -12.58
CA HIS A 428 24.43 -9.71 -12.31
C HIS A 428 23.71 -10.17 -13.58
N ASP A 429 22.96 -11.26 -13.43
CA ASP A 429 21.99 -11.75 -14.42
C ASP A 429 20.61 -11.15 -14.11
N PRO A 430 20.06 -10.22 -14.92
CA PRO A 430 18.83 -9.49 -14.60
C PRO A 430 17.57 -10.34 -14.68
N GLU A 431 17.65 -11.56 -15.23
CA GLU A 431 16.51 -12.48 -15.35
C GLU A 431 16.52 -13.57 -14.27
N ASP A 432 17.39 -13.45 -13.26
CA ASP A 432 17.42 -14.38 -12.11
C ASP A 432 16.62 -13.79 -10.94
N GLU A 433 15.45 -14.37 -10.64
CA GLU A 433 14.53 -13.94 -9.56
C GLU A 433 15.14 -14.01 -8.15
N VAL A 434 16.33 -14.61 -8.00
CA VAL A 434 17.07 -14.73 -6.73
C VAL A 434 17.98 -13.49 -6.48
N THR A 435 17.78 -12.40 -7.21
CA THR A 435 18.73 -11.27 -7.25
C THR A 435 18.72 -10.41 -5.99
N ASP A 436 17.57 -10.21 -5.33
CA ASP A 436 17.49 -9.35 -4.15
C ASP A 436 18.17 -9.99 -2.93
N GLU A 437 17.79 -11.23 -2.57
CA GLU A 437 18.45 -12.00 -1.51
C GLU A 437 19.95 -12.23 -1.80
N ALA A 438 20.31 -12.43 -3.07
CA ALA A 438 21.71 -12.58 -3.46
C ALA A 438 22.49 -11.26 -3.38
N SER A 439 21.82 -10.11 -3.49
CA SER A 439 22.47 -8.80 -3.35
C SER A 439 22.78 -8.52 -1.89
N GLU A 440 21.85 -8.77 -0.97
CA GLU A 440 22.08 -8.67 0.48
C GLU A 440 23.24 -9.59 0.92
N GLN A 441 23.21 -10.86 0.49
CA GLN A 441 24.31 -11.80 0.79
C GLN A 441 25.66 -11.41 0.16
N ALA A 442 25.64 -10.63 -0.93
CA ALA A 442 26.87 -10.09 -1.51
C ALA A 442 27.41 -8.93 -0.66
N ILE A 443 26.52 -8.06 -0.16
CA ILE A 443 26.88 -6.95 0.74
C ILE A 443 27.58 -7.50 1.98
N ASP A 444 26.99 -8.48 2.68
CA ASP A 444 27.59 -9.09 3.88
C ASP A 444 29.00 -9.63 3.59
N LYS A 445 29.15 -10.40 2.51
CA LYS A 445 30.44 -11.00 2.12
C LYS A 445 31.50 -9.99 1.71
N MET A 446 31.09 -8.82 1.23
CA MET A 446 32.02 -7.76 0.85
C MET A 446 32.80 -7.26 2.07
N TYR A 447 32.12 -7.13 3.22
CA TYR A 447 32.71 -6.68 4.48
C TYR A 447 33.58 -7.75 5.15
N ASP A 448 33.19 -9.02 5.05
CA ASP A 448 33.91 -10.14 5.70
C ASP A 448 35.31 -10.38 5.12
N ASP A 449 35.46 -10.29 3.80
CA ASP A 449 36.68 -10.73 3.11
C ASP A 449 37.71 -9.60 2.87
N GLY A 450 37.35 -8.34 3.14
CA GLY A 450 38.22 -7.16 2.94
C GLY A 450 38.69 -6.94 1.50
N THR A 451 38.05 -7.59 0.51
CA THR A 451 38.43 -7.56 -0.91
C THR A 451 37.58 -6.61 -1.75
N LEU A 452 36.67 -5.84 -1.11
CA LEU A 452 35.67 -4.96 -1.72
C LEU A 452 34.84 -5.66 -2.81
N ILE A 453 34.79 -7.00 -2.81
CA ILE A 453 34.03 -7.77 -3.80
C ILE A 453 33.25 -8.88 -3.10
N GLY A 454 31.95 -8.67 -2.98
CA GLY A 454 30.98 -9.66 -2.54
C GLY A 454 30.55 -10.56 -3.71
N VAL A 455 30.58 -11.89 -3.56
CA VAL A 455 30.22 -12.80 -4.66
C VAL A 455 29.24 -13.86 -4.22
N THR A 456 28.13 -13.95 -4.94
CA THR A 456 27.20 -15.07 -4.89
C THR A 456 27.36 -15.97 -6.11
N ARG A 457 26.42 -16.89 -6.33
CA ARG A 457 26.49 -17.78 -7.50
C ARG A 457 26.21 -17.01 -8.80
N THR A 458 25.36 -15.99 -8.78
CA THR A 458 24.82 -15.30 -9.97
C THR A 458 25.01 -13.79 -9.96
N SER A 459 25.47 -13.22 -8.85
CA SER A 459 25.84 -11.81 -8.73
C SER A 459 27.24 -11.64 -8.15
N ALA A 460 27.88 -10.54 -8.53
CA ALA A 460 29.07 -10.01 -7.87
C ALA A 460 28.85 -8.53 -7.58
N LEU A 461 28.95 -8.13 -6.32
CA LEU A 461 28.99 -6.75 -5.87
C LEU A 461 30.44 -6.29 -5.87
N ILE A 462 30.72 -5.14 -6.50
CA ILE A 462 32.03 -4.51 -6.56
C ILE A 462 31.91 -3.18 -5.83
N GLY A 463 32.55 -3.08 -4.67
CA GLY A 463 32.66 -1.85 -3.90
C GLY A 463 33.70 -0.89 -4.46
N HIS A 464 33.64 0.34 -3.96
CA HIS A 464 34.60 1.41 -4.20
C HIS A 464 35.60 1.51 -3.04
N VAL A 465 36.75 2.13 -3.30
CA VAL A 465 37.84 2.32 -2.34
C VAL A 465 37.69 3.64 -1.60
N GLU A 466 37.31 4.69 -2.32
CA GLU A 466 37.08 6.02 -1.76
C GLU A 466 35.59 6.31 -1.67
N ASP A 467 35.20 7.14 -0.71
CA ASP A 467 33.81 7.62 -0.58
C ASP A 467 33.47 8.56 -1.75
N VAL A 468 33.08 7.96 -2.87
CA VAL A 468 32.85 8.62 -4.15
C VAL A 468 31.39 8.52 -4.60
N ILE A 469 30.91 9.61 -5.18
CA ILE A 469 29.56 9.70 -5.77
C ILE A 469 29.52 9.22 -7.22
N ASP A 470 30.68 9.06 -7.86
CA ASP A 470 30.82 8.47 -9.18
C ASP A 470 32.22 7.88 -9.42
N LEU A 471 32.31 6.96 -10.38
CA LEU A 471 33.57 6.37 -10.83
C LEU A 471 33.54 6.06 -12.33
N CYS A 472 34.72 5.93 -12.94
CA CYS A 472 34.81 5.52 -14.33
C CYS A 472 34.83 4.00 -14.46
N LEU A 473 33.76 3.43 -15.02
CA LEU A 473 33.60 2.00 -15.22
C LEU A 473 33.86 1.62 -16.68
N THR A 474 34.77 0.66 -16.89
CA THR A 474 34.94 -0.04 -18.17
C THR A 474 34.61 -1.51 -18.03
N VAL A 475 33.68 -2.01 -18.83
CA VAL A 475 33.34 -3.44 -18.92
C VAL A 475 33.82 -4.02 -20.23
N LYS A 476 34.39 -5.23 -20.21
CA LYS A 476 34.86 -5.95 -21.40
C LYS A 476 34.58 -7.44 -21.30
N ALA A 477 34.07 -8.04 -22.37
CA ALA A 477 33.95 -9.49 -22.47
C ALA A 477 34.95 -10.07 -23.48
N PHE A 478 35.57 -11.21 -23.15
CA PHE A 478 36.54 -11.89 -24.02
C PHE A 478 36.15 -13.35 -24.25
N ARG A 479 36.46 -13.90 -25.44
CA ARG A 479 36.24 -15.34 -25.72
C ARG A 479 37.14 -16.25 -24.90
N THR A 480 38.30 -15.75 -24.50
CA THR A 480 39.33 -16.46 -23.74
C THR A 480 39.88 -15.53 -22.65
N ALA A 481 40.49 -16.12 -21.62
CA ALA A 481 41.11 -15.34 -20.54
C ALA A 481 42.14 -14.34 -21.12
N PRO A 482 41.98 -13.03 -20.90
CA PRO A 482 42.92 -12.05 -21.38
C PRO A 482 44.17 -12.00 -20.48
N PRO A 483 45.30 -11.44 -20.97
CA PRO A 483 46.55 -11.34 -20.21
C PRO A 483 46.34 -10.70 -18.84
N GLN A 484 47.08 -11.17 -17.83
CA GLN A 484 47.07 -10.54 -16.52
C GLN A 484 47.85 -9.21 -16.57
N ARG A 485 47.34 -8.18 -15.90
CA ARG A 485 47.97 -6.86 -15.82
C ARG A 485 47.79 -6.31 -14.42
N THR A 486 48.76 -6.58 -13.55
CA THR A 486 48.71 -6.15 -12.15
C THR A 486 49.39 -4.79 -11.98
N ALA A 487 50.37 -4.47 -12.83
CA ALA A 487 51.09 -3.20 -12.83
C ALA A 487 50.16 -1.99 -13.02
N GLY A 488 50.24 -1.05 -12.06
CA GLY A 488 49.48 0.20 -12.04
C GLY A 488 48.03 0.07 -11.54
N TRP A 489 47.66 -1.08 -10.98
CA TRP A 489 46.38 -1.31 -10.31
C TRP A 489 46.62 -1.53 -8.81
N GLN A 490 45.71 -1.03 -7.99
CA GLN A 490 45.78 -1.20 -6.53
C GLN A 490 45.22 -2.56 -6.13
N GLN A 491 44.13 -2.97 -6.78
CA GLN A 491 43.49 -4.26 -6.54
C GLN A 491 43.19 -4.97 -7.86
N VAL A 492 43.48 -6.27 -7.90
CA VAL A 492 43.10 -7.13 -9.01
C VAL A 492 42.56 -8.44 -8.46
N ASN A 493 41.26 -8.66 -8.62
CA ASN A 493 40.57 -9.82 -8.07
C ASN A 493 39.85 -10.58 -9.18
N GLU A 494 39.90 -11.91 -9.17
CA GLU A 494 39.20 -12.76 -10.11
C GLU A 494 38.28 -13.73 -9.39
N VAL A 495 36.99 -13.66 -9.71
CA VAL A 495 35.92 -14.39 -9.03
C VAL A 495 35.03 -15.16 -10.01
N PRO A 496 34.42 -16.28 -9.58
CA PRO A 496 33.46 -17.01 -10.41
C PRO A 496 32.10 -16.32 -10.43
N ILE A 497 31.40 -16.36 -11.57
CA ILE A 497 30.00 -15.95 -11.69
C ILE A 497 29.27 -16.87 -12.68
N VAL A 498 27.96 -17.08 -12.47
CA VAL A 498 27.12 -17.90 -13.35
C VAL A 498 26.06 -17.03 -13.98
N SER A 499 25.89 -17.16 -15.30
CA SER A 499 24.76 -16.59 -16.04
C SER A 499 23.76 -17.70 -16.38
N ARG A 500 22.54 -17.60 -15.86
CA ARG A 500 21.47 -18.60 -16.03
C ARG A 500 20.60 -18.29 -17.26
N SER A 501 20.37 -17.01 -17.53
CA SER A 501 19.65 -16.56 -18.72
C SER A 501 20.56 -16.48 -19.95
N GLY A 502 21.87 -16.35 -19.72
CA GLY A 502 22.83 -15.98 -20.77
C GLY A 502 23.01 -14.47 -20.88
N ARG A 503 22.61 -13.73 -19.84
CA ARG A 503 22.87 -12.31 -19.66
C ARG A 503 23.73 -12.06 -18.42
N LEU A 504 24.69 -11.16 -18.56
CA LEU A 504 25.40 -10.52 -17.46
C LEU A 504 25.56 -9.05 -17.81
N THR A 505 25.13 -8.16 -16.91
CA THR A 505 25.25 -6.71 -17.12
C THR A 505 25.53 -6.02 -15.79
N VAL A 506 25.81 -4.73 -15.87
CA VAL A 506 25.71 -3.81 -14.73
C VAL A 506 24.43 -2.98 -14.87
N PRO A 507 23.83 -2.51 -13.77
CA PRO A 507 22.69 -1.61 -13.81
C PRO A 507 23.00 -0.37 -14.66
N GLU A 508 22.09 -0.05 -15.56
CA GLU A 508 22.09 1.20 -16.32
C GLU A 508 21.30 2.25 -15.55
N MET A 509 21.70 3.51 -15.69
CA MET A 509 20.95 4.64 -15.15
C MET A 509 19.62 4.75 -15.90
N GLY A 510 18.56 4.24 -15.28
CA GLY A 510 17.19 4.31 -15.79
C GLY A 510 16.52 5.65 -15.43
N GLY A 511 15.30 5.58 -14.87
CA GLY A 511 14.62 6.75 -14.29
C GLY A 511 15.14 7.15 -12.90
N GLY A 512 16.11 6.42 -12.33
CA GLY A 512 16.72 6.70 -11.03
C GLY A 512 18.09 7.38 -11.12
N GLU A 513 18.68 7.68 -9.96
CA GLU A 513 19.92 8.46 -9.83
C GLU A 513 21.22 7.61 -9.83
N VAL A 514 21.09 6.28 -9.82
CA VAL A 514 22.22 5.34 -9.72
C VAL A 514 22.31 4.46 -10.97
N GLY A 515 23.53 4.16 -11.39
CA GLY A 515 23.81 3.25 -12.49
C GLY A 515 24.80 3.79 -13.51
N ALA A 516 25.05 3.00 -14.55
CA ALA A 516 25.88 3.41 -15.67
C ALA A 516 25.19 4.49 -16.51
N GLY A 517 25.87 5.63 -16.70
CA GLY A 517 25.37 6.76 -17.51
C GLY A 517 25.31 6.50 -19.01
N ALA A 518 25.60 5.29 -19.48
CA ALA A 518 25.46 4.90 -20.88
C ALA A 518 25.09 3.41 -20.98
N PRO A 519 24.51 2.97 -22.11
CA PRO A 519 24.12 1.56 -22.30
C PRO A 519 25.30 0.60 -22.12
N MET A 520 25.05 -0.50 -21.40
CA MET A 520 26.03 -1.50 -21.03
C MET A 520 25.78 -2.81 -21.78
N PRO A 521 26.81 -3.40 -22.41
CA PRO A 521 26.61 -4.58 -23.24
C PRO A 521 26.41 -5.83 -22.37
N ASN A 522 25.72 -6.83 -22.94
CA ASN A 522 25.69 -8.17 -22.34
C ASN A 522 27.10 -8.79 -22.33
N LEU A 523 27.64 -9.04 -21.14
CA LEU A 523 28.97 -9.61 -20.90
C LEU A 523 29.01 -11.14 -21.03
N ALA A 524 27.86 -11.82 -21.01
CA ALA A 524 27.74 -13.26 -21.18
C ALA A 524 27.75 -13.68 -22.66
N ILE A 525 28.85 -13.39 -23.36
CA ILE A 525 28.97 -13.58 -24.82
C ILE A 525 28.90 -15.03 -25.31
N ALA A 526 29.02 -16.02 -24.41
CA ALA A 526 28.87 -17.44 -24.72
C ALA A 526 27.48 -17.98 -24.33
N GLY A 527 26.54 -17.10 -23.98
CA GLY A 527 25.20 -17.46 -23.49
C GLY A 527 25.23 -18.01 -22.07
N LYS A 528 24.31 -18.94 -21.78
CA LYS A 528 24.16 -19.55 -20.45
C LYS A 528 25.43 -20.30 -20.05
N GLY A 529 25.92 -20.09 -18.83
CA GLY A 529 27.09 -20.83 -18.37
C GLY A 529 27.88 -20.18 -17.25
N ARG A 530 29.09 -20.71 -17.04
CA ARG A 530 30.03 -20.24 -16.02
C ARG A 530 31.06 -19.30 -16.63
N TYR A 531 31.25 -18.19 -15.95
CA TYR A 531 32.16 -17.13 -16.32
C TYR A 531 33.14 -16.84 -15.19
N ARG A 532 34.21 -16.15 -15.55
CA ARG A 532 35.18 -15.54 -14.67
C ARG A 532 35.07 -14.05 -14.82
N LEU A 533 34.92 -13.38 -13.69
CA LEU A 533 34.89 -11.93 -13.56
C LEU A 533 36.22 -11.51 -12.95
N ARG A 534 37.02 -10.73 -13.68
CA ARG A 534 38.24 -10.11 -13.17
C ARG A 534 38.03 -8.61 -13.04
N VAL A 535 38.16 -8.11 -11.82
CA VAL A 535 37.95 -6.71 -11.47
C VAL A 535 39.30 -6.09 -11.16
N TYR A 536 39.58 -4.95 -11.78
CA TYR A 536 40.75 -4.14 -11.52
C TYR A 536 40.29 -2.78 -10.98
N VAL A 537 40.87 -2.35 -9.86
CA VAL A 537 40.53 -1.08 -9.20
C VAL A 537 41.80 -0.27 -8.99
N ARG A 538 41.72 1.03 -9.29
CA ARG A 538 42.76 2.01 -8.97
C ARG A 538 42.13 3.36 -8.71
N VAL A 539 42.79 4.14 -7.87
CA VAL A 539 42.51 5.56 -7.66
C VAL A 539 43.63 6.37 -8.29
N GLY A 540 43.29 7.39 -9.06
CA GLY A 540 44.23 8.34 -9.66
C GLY A 540 43.70 9.77 -9.64
N ASP A 541 44.43 10.68 -10.28
CA ASP A 541 44.10 12.12 -10.28
C ASP A 541 42.72 12.47 -10.88
N ALA A 542 42.15 11.56 -11.69
CA ALA A 542 40.84 11.72 -12.31
C ALA A 542 39.70 11.04 -11.51
N GLY A 543 39.99 10.54 -10.31
CA GLY A 543 39.07 9.76 -9.47
C GLY A 543 39.31 8.26 -9.54
N GLU A 544 38.34 7.49 -9.06
CA GLU A 544 38.37 6.03 -9.04
C GLU A 544 38.01 5.44 -10.42
N GLU A 545 38.79 4.45 -10.86
CA GLU A 545 38.64 3.79 -12.16
C GLU A 545 38.56 2.28 -12.00
N HIS A 546 37.49 1.70 -12.54
CA HIS A 546 37.22 0.27 -12.51
C HIS A 546 37.30 -0.33 -13.92
N LEU A 547 37.99 -1.46 -14.04
CA LEU A 547 37.97 -2.30 -15.23
C LEU A 547 37.43 -3.68 -14.85
N VAL A 548 36.28 -4.03 -15.43
CA VAL A 548 35.62 -5.31 -15.23
C VAL A 548 35.74 -6.15 -16.50
N VAL A 549 36.30 -7.34 -16.35
CA VAL A 549 36.62 -8.23 -17.46
C VAL A 549 35.92 -9.56 -17.27
N VAL A 550 35.07 -9.95 -18.22
CA VAL A 550 34.31 -11.21 -18.20
C VAL A 550 34.80 -12.15 -19.29
N PHE A 551 35.03 -13.42 -18.96
CA PHE A 551 35.35 -14.45 -19.94
C PHE A 551 34.85 -15.83 -19.51
N PRO A 552 34.55 -16.75 -20.44
CA PRO A 552 34.15 -18.11 -20.10
C PRO A 552 35.20 -18.82 -19.25
N GLY A 553 34.75 -19.52 -18.20
CA GLY A 553 35.66 -20.33 -17.39
C GLY A 553 34.96 -21.11 -16.28
N ALA A 554 35.40 -22.35 -16.07
CA ALA A 554 34.76 -23.30 -15.15
C ALA A 554 35.31 -23.25 -13.71
N SER A 555 36.41 -22.52 -13.47
CA SER A 555 37.04 -22.44 -12.15
C SER A 555 36.11 -21.79 -11.12
N ARG A 556 36.02 -22.41 -9.94
CA ARG A 556 35.28 -21.87 -8.78
C ARG A 556 36.18 -21.14 -7.78
N LYS A 557 37.49 -21.10 -8.02
CA LYS A 557 38.43 -20.47 -7.08
C LYS A 557 38.37 -18.95 -7.18
N ARG A 558 38.46 -18.24 -6.06
CA ARG A 558 38.75 -16.81 -6.07
C ARG A 558 40.27 -16.62 -6.13
N PHE A 559 40.72 -15.59 -6.83
CA PHE A 559 42.14 -15.23 -6.90
C PHE A 559 42.29 -13.74 -6.59
N THR A 560 43.20 -13.40 -5.70
CA THR A 560 43.72 -12.04 -5.55
C THR A 560 45.08 -12.03 -6.22
N LEU A 561 45.21 -11.26 -7.30
CA LEU A 561 46.46 -11.09 -8.03
C LEU A 561 47.21 -9.92 -7.40
N LYS A 562 48.42 -10.18 -6.90
CA LYS A 562 49.25 -9.12 -6.30
C LYS A 562 49.72 -8.15 -7.40
N PRO A 563 49.61 -6.83 -7.20
CA PRO A 563 50.14 -5.76 -8.07
C PRO A 563 51.55 -6.03 -8.58
#